data_AF-X1QBM3-F1
#
_entry.id   AF-X1QBM3-F1
#
_cell.length_a   1.000
_cell.length_b   1.000
_cell.length_c   1.000
_cell.angle_alpha   90.00
_cell.angle_beta   90.00
_cell.angle_gamma   90.00
#
_symmetry.space_group_name_H-M   'P 1'
#
loop_
_entity.id
_entity.type
_entity.pdbx_description
1 polymer ?
#
loop_
_entity_poly.entity_id
_entity_poly.type
_entity_poly.pdbx_seq_one_letter_code
_entity_poly.pdbx_strand_id
1 'polypeptide(L)'
;MHKIGTLDDADLVKAYMDLGFDREKAEKMRDFTIQYNFRPPSIDQTEEDTERAKQKDLTKADVLNGYYDGLLTPGETDEVLDRLGYSEAEIVYYKSRVDFERDTEEVDSQINEYHDLYVYYIIEFNEAQDKLGELNLPAERVERLFRKWDIERRARASKPTKSELMTFLRKGTIKQPVFIEEMKGLRYSDKYIGWYLKAK
;
A
#
# COMPACT_ATOMS: atom_id res chain seq x y z
N MET A 1 13.04 -43.38 -11.95
CA MET A 1 12.40 -44.70 -11.96
C MET A 1 12.54 -45.38 -10.60
N HIS A 2 13.75 -45.58 -10.06
CA HIS A 2 13.93 -46.15 -8.71
C HIS A 2 13.36 -45.28 -7.56
N LYS A 3 13.68 -43.97 -7.52
CA LYS A 3 13.18 -43.03 -6.48
C LYS A 3 11.64 -42.88 -6.40
N ILE A 4 10.93 -43.21 -7.48
CA ILE A 4 9.46 -43.16 -7.56
C ILE A 4 8.83 -44.56 -7.49
N GLY A 5 9.61 -45.59 -7.15
CA GLY A 5 9.16 -46.97 -6.91
C GLY A 5 8.85 -47.80 -8.16
N THR A 6 9.24 -47.38 -9.35
CA THR A 6 8.89 -48.07 -10.61
C THR A 6 9.89 -49.15 -11.04
N LEU A 7 11.08 -49.22 -10.42
CA LEU A 7 12.06 -50.29 -10.62
C LEU A 7 12.64 -50.65 -9.24
N ASP A 8 12.77 -51.94 -8.96
CA ASP A 8 13.47 -52.41 -7.76
C ASP A 8 15.00 -52.46 -7.98
N ASP A 9 15.73 -52.85 -6.93
CA ASP A 9 17.20 -52.90 -6.95
C ASP A 9 17.74 -53.93 -7.98
N ALA A 10 17.02 -55.03 -8.22
CA ALA A 10 17.41 -56.03 -9.20
C ALA A 10 17.11 -55.56 -10.63
N ASP A 11 16.00 -54.86 -10.82
CA ASP A 11 15.58 -54.27 -12.09
C ASP A 11 16.53 -53.15 -12.54
N LEU A 12 17.12 -52.41 -11.61
CA LEU A 12 18.15 -51.39 -11.92
C LEU A 12 19.40 -52.01 -12.56
N VAL A 13 19.91 -53.11 -12.01
CA VAL A 13 21.12 -53.77 -12.57
C VAL A 13 20.83 -54.26 -13.97
N LYS A 14 19.65 -54.88 -14.18
CA LYS A 14 19.23 -55.37 -15.48
C LYS A 14 19.10 -54.24 -16.50
N ALA A 15 18.47 -53.12 -16.11
CA ALA A 15 18.35 -51.95 -16.96
C ALA A 15 19.72 -51.37 -17.36
N TYR A 16 20.69 -51.32 -16.44
CA TYR A 16 22.05 -50.88 -16.78
C TYR A 16 22.77 -51.89 -17.68
N MET A 17 22.57 -53.19 -17.48
CA MET A 17 23.13 -54.20 -18.39
C MET A 17 22.52 -54.14 -19.79
N ASP A 18 21.21 -53.88 -19.91
CA ASP A 18 20.52 -53.68 -21.18
C ASP A 18 21.03 -52.44 -21.94
N LEU A 19 21.58 -51.46 -21.22
CA LEU A 19 22.28 -50.29 -21.78
C LEU A 19 23.74 -50.58 -22.16
N GLY A 20 24.21 -51.81 -22.00
CA GLY A 20 25.52 -52.28 -22.43
C GLY A 20 26.61 -52.25 -21.34
N PHE A 21 26.26 -51.99 -20.08
CA PHE A 21 27.22 -52.13 -18.98
C PHE A 21 27.45 -53.61 -18.67
N ASP A 22 28.71 -53.97 -18.37
CA ASP A 22 28.99 -55.26 -17.76
C ASP A 22 28.38 -55.32 -16.34
N ARG A 23 28.19 -56.55 -15.85
CA ARG A 23 27.48 -56.78 -14.58
C ARG A 23 28.13 -56.06 -13.39
N GLU A 24 29.45 -56.05 -13.32
CA GLU A 24 30.16 -55.40 -12.22
C GLU A 24 29.93 -53.88 -12.23
N LYS A 25 29.97 -53.25 -13.40
CA LYS A 25 29.67 -51.81 -13.53
C LYS A 25 28.19 -51.51 -13.30
N ALA A 26 27.29 -52.38 -13.75
CA ALA A 26 25.86 -52.22 -13.54
C ALA A 26 25.49 -52.29 -12.05
N GLU A 27 26.11 -53.21 -11.29
CA GLU A 27 25.94 -53.30 -9.83
C GLU A 27 26.49 -52.06 -9.13
N LYS A 28 27.66 -51.53 -9.54
CA LYS A 28 28.20 -50.26 -9.01
C LYS A 28 27.32 -49.06 -9.34
N MET A 29 26.73 -49.01 -10.54
CA MET A 29 25.80 -47.94 -10.95
C MET A 29 24.46 -48.00 -10.22
N ARG A 30 23.96 -49.21 -9.95
CA ARG A 30 22.82 -49.41 -9.04
C ARG A 30 23.16 -48.83 -7.67
N ASP A 31 24.28 -49.23 -7.07
CA ASP A 31 24.67 -48.79 -5.73
C ASP A 31 24.85 -47.27 -5.67
N PHE A 32 25.46 -46.67 -6.69
CA PHE A 32 25.54 -45.22 -6.83
C PHE A 32 24.16 -44.57 -6.91
N THR A 33 23.24 -45.12 -7.71
CA THR A 33 21.90 -44.55 -7.91
C THR A 33 21.04 -44.67 -6.65
N ILE A 34 21.13 -45.79 -5.94
CA ILE A 34 20.49 -45.98 -4.62
C ILE A 34 21.06 -44.96 -3.64
N GLN A 35 22.39 -44.86 -3.54
CA GLN A 35 23.03 -43.90 -2.64
C GLN A 35 22.65 -42.45 -3.00
N TYR A 36 22.69 -42.08 -4.27
CA TYR A 36 22.30 -40.74 -4.75
C TYR A 36 20.82 -40.42 -4.51
N ASN A 37 19.93 -41.42 -4.58
CA ASN A 37 18.51 -41.21 -4.34
C ASN A 37 18.13 -41.15 -2.85
N PHE A 38 18.78 -41.96 -2.00
CA PHE A 38 18.54 -42.01 -0.55
C PHE A 38 19.36 -40.98 0.24
N ARG A 39 20.54 -40.62 -0.25
CA ARG A 39 21.40 -39.54 0.22
C ARG A 39 21.88 -38.79 -1.03
N PRO A 40 21.10 -37.84 -1.57
CA PRO A 40 21.64 -36.93 -2.57
C PRO A 40 22.92 -36.36 -1.97
N PRO A 41 24.09 -36.58 -2.60
CA PRO A 41 25.31 -36.05 -2.06
C PRO A 41 25.14 -34.54 -2.15
N SER A 42 25.06 -33.93 -0.98
CA SER A 42 25.11 -32.50 -0.70
C SER A 42 26.48 -32.00 -1.13
N ILE A 43 26.76 -32.03 -2.42
CA ILE A 43 28.05 -31.59 -2.96
C ILE A 43 28.05 -30.07 -3.12
N ASP A 44 26.89 -29.40 -3.14
CA ASP A 44 26.84 -27.92 -3.26
C ASP A 44 25.83 -27.22 -2.34
N GLN A 45 25.37 -27.85 -1.24
CA GLN A 45 24.61 -27.12 -0.21
C GLN A 45 25.01 -27.60 1.17
N THR A 46 25.64 -26.71 1.94
CA THR A 46 25.94 -26.90 3.37
C THR A 46 24.63 -26.93 4.18
N GLU A 47 24.67 -27.43 5.42
CA GLU A 47 23.54 -27.29 6.36
C GLU A 47 23.15 -25.81 6.54
N GLU A 48 24.11 -24.89 6.40
CA GLU A 48 23.89 -23.44 6.36
C GLU A 48 23.08 -23.00 5.13
N ASP A 49 23.36 -23.55 3.93
CA ASP A 49 22.61 -23.26 2.70
C ASP A 49 21.18 -23.79 2.74
N THR A 50 20.98 -24.92 3.44
CA THR A 50 19.66 -25.55 3.60
C THR A 50 18.81 -24.81 4.63
N GLU A 51 19.43 -24.23 5.66
CA GLU A 51 18.76 -23.35 6.63
C GLU A 51 18.51 -21.94 6.06
N ARG A 52 19.41 -21.39 5.24
CA ARG A 52 19.18 -20.15 4.46
C ARG A 52 17.97 -20.29 3.53
N ALA A 53 17.80 -21.43 2.87
CA ALA A 53 16.63 -21.69 2.02
C ALA A 53 15.29 -21.86 2.80
N LYS A 54 15.35 -22.14 4.11
CA LYS A 54 14.16 -22.24 4.99
C LYS A 54 13.84 -20.94 5.70
N GLN A 55 14.81 -20.05 5.88
CA GLN A 55 14.57 -18.68 6.29
C GLN A 55 13.88 -18.00 5.11
N LYS A 56 12.65 -17.50 5.31
CA LYS A 56 12.07 -16.57 4.34
C LYS A 56 12.96 -15.32 4.38
N ASP A 57 14.00 -15.29 3.55
CA ASP A 57 14.84 -14.11 3.42
C ASP A 57 13.93 -12.92 3.11
N LEU A 58 14.13 -11.83 3.85
CA LEU A 58 13.37 -10.61 3.66
C LEU A 58 13.47 -10.20 2.20
N THR A 59 12.34 -9.90 1.56
CA THR A 59 12.40 -9.32 0.22
C THR A 59 12.86 -7.88 0.33
N LYS A 60 13.41 -7.31 -0.76
CA LYS A 60 13.68 -5.86 -0.82
C LYS A 60 12.46 -5.03 -0.36
N ALA A 61 11.25 -5.44 -0.74
CA ALA A 61 10.04 -4.74 -0.35
C ALA A 61 9.83 -4.76 1.18
N ASP A 62 10.03 -5.92 1.82
CA ASP A 62 9.90 -6.05 3.28
C ASP A 62 10.93 -5.17 4.01
N VAL A 63 12.17 -5.13 3.51
CA VAL A 63 13.24 -4.30 4.08
C VAL A 63 12.95 -2.81 3.93
N LEU A 64 12.53 -2.37 2.73
CA LEU A 64 12.21 -0.96 2.49
C LEU A 64 10.96 -0.51 3.25
N ASN A 65 9.96 -1.38 3.41
CA ASN A 65 8.80 -1.09 4.26
C ASN A 65 9.20 -1.01 5.74
N GLY A 66 10.06 -1.92 6.21
CA GLY A 66 10.62 -1.84 7.56
C GLY A 66 11.43 -0.55 7.80
N TYR A 67 12.18 -0.09 6.80
CA TYR A 67 12.85 1.21 6.86
C TYR A 67 11.86 2.38 6.87
N TYR A 68 10.83 2.33 6.02
CA TYR A 68 9.74 3.32 5.95
C TYR A 68 9.04 3.48 7.31
N ASP A 69 8.66 2.36 7.93
CA ASP A 69 7.95 2.29 9.22
C ASP A 69 8.86 2.61 10.43
N GLY A 70 10.17 2.81 10.21
CA GLY A 70 11.15 3.05 11.28
C GLY A 70 11.51 1.80 12.09
N LEU A 71 11.15 0.61 11.62
CA LEU A 71 11.54 -0.69 12.22
C LEU A 71 13.01 -1.01 11.99
N LEU A 72 13.57 -0.55 10.88
CA LEU A 72 14.99 -0.68 10.55
C LEU A 72 15.65 0.70 10.55
N THR A 73 16.81 0.81 11.17
CA THR A 73 17.66 2.00 11.07
C THR A 73 18.32 2.08 9.68
N PRO A 74 18.86 3.24 9.29
CA PRO A 74 19.59 3.38 8.03
C PRO A 74 20.72 2.35 7.89
N GLY A 75 21.48 2.08 8.95
CA GLY A 75 22.59 1.13 8.91
C GLY A 75 22.14 -0.33 8.81
N GLU A 76 21.10 -0.73 9.57
CA GLU A 76 20.52 -2.07 9.46
C GLU A 76 19.92 -2.30 8.06
N THR A 77 19.34 -1.27 7.47
CA THR A 77 18.80 -1.31 6.11
C THR A 77 19.92 -1.53 5.08
N ASP A 78 21.06 -0.86 5.25
CA ASP A 78 22.23 -1.05 4.40
C ASP A 78 22.74 -2.50 4.49
N GLU A 79 22.90 -3.03 5.71
CA GLU A 79 23.39 -4.39 5.95
C GLU A 79 22.45 -5.48 5.39
N VAL A 80 21.13 -5.28 5.47
CA VAL A 80 20.17 -6.26 4.94
C VAL A 80 20.13 -6.20 3.42
N LEU A 81 20.13 -5.00 2.81
CA LEU A 81 20.11 -4.88 1.35
C LEU A 81 21.43 -5.33 0.70
N ASP A 82 22.58 -5.11 1.35
CA ASP A 82 23.87 -5.61 0.90
C ASP A 82 23.90 -7.15 0.87
N ARG A 83 23.37 -7.80 1.93
CA ARG A 83 23.21 -9.26 1.97
C ARG A 83 22.25 -9.81 0.90
N LEU A 84 21.28 -9.01 0.47
CA LEU A 84 20.38 -9.33 -0.66
C LEU A 84 21.03 -9.09 -2.04
N GLY A 85 22.26 -8.56 -2.08
CA GLY A 85 23.05 -8.38 -3.29
C GLY A 85 22.85 -7.04 -3.99
N TYR A 86 22.30 -6.03 -3.32
CA TYR A 86 22.20 -4.68 -3.87
C TYR A 86 23.52 -3.93 -3.71
N SER A 87 23.91 -3.19 -4.75
CA SER A 87 25.09 -2.32 -4.69
C SER A 87 24.87 -1.12 -3.77
N GLU A 88 25.95 -0.56 -3.22
CA GLU A 88 25.91 0.66 -2.39
C GLU A 88 25.11 1.80 -3.06
N ALA A 89 25.30 2.00 -4.37
CA ALA A 89 24.57 3.02 -5.12
C ALA A 89 23.06 2.75 -5.20
N GLU A 90 22.64 1.49 -5.35
CA GLU A 90 21.23 1.10 -5.32
C GLU A 90 20.61 1.27 -3.94
N ILE A 91 21.35 0.92 -2.88
CA ILE A 91 20.93 1.08 -1.49
C ILE A 91 20.69 2.56 -1.16
N VAL A 92 21.64 3.43 -1.51
CA VAL A 92 21.51 4.88 -1.33
C VAL A 92 20.29 5.41 -2.08
N TYR A 93 20.11 4.99 -3.33
CA TYR A 93 18.95 5.38 -4.13
C TYR A 93 17.62 4.94 -3.48
N TYR A 94 17.51 3.68 -3.04
CA TYR A 94 16.29 3.18 -2.44
C TYR A 94 15.95 3.86 -1.13
N LYS A 95 16.95 4.09 -0.25
CA LYS A 95 16.73 4.82 1.00
C LYS A 95 16.30 6.25 0.74
N SER A 96 16.98 6.96 -0.18
CA SER A 96 16.58 8.32 -0.56
C SER A 96 15.15 8.39 -1.12
N ARG A 97 14.73 7.36 -1.87
CA ARG A 97 13.35 7.25 -2.36
C ARG A 97 12.35 7.06 -1.22
N VAL A 98 12.67 6.20 -0.26
CA VAL A 98 11.82 5.94 0.93
C VAL A 98 11.73 7.16 1.83
N ASP A 99 12.85 7.85 2.07
CA ASP A 99 12.88 9.10 2.83
C ASP A 99 12.03 10.18 2.15
N PHE A 100 12.17 10.35 0.83
CA PHE A 100 11.32 11.26 0.06
C PHE A 100 9.83 10.89 0.13
N GLU A 101 9.50 9.59 0.09
CA GLU A 101 8.13 9.10 0.21
C GLU A 101 7.54 9.43 1.58
N ARG A 102 8.30 9.21 2.66
CA ARG A 102 7.89 9.53 4.05
C ARG A 102 7.68 11.03 4.23
N ASP A 103 8.63 11.83 3.77
CA ASP A 103 8.53 13.30 3.84
C ASP A 103 7.32 13.81 3.04
N THR A 104 7.01 13.17 1.89
CA THR A 104 5.84 13.52 1.08
C THR A 104 4.53 13.11 1.75
N GLU A 105 4.44 11.92 2.36
CA GLU A 105 3.23 11.47 3.05
C GLU A 105 2.93 12.29 4.31
N GLU A 106 3.96 12.69 5.07
CA GLU A 106 3.80 13.58 6.22
C GLU A 106 3.26 14.95 5.78
N VAL A 107 3.86 15.54 4.75
CA VAL A 107 3.41 16.81 4.17
C VAL A 107 1.98 16.69 3.64
N ASP A 108 1.64 15.61 2.94
CA ASP A 108 0.29 15.41 2.41
C ASP A 108 -0.74 15.21 3.54
N SER A 109 -0.35 14.55 4.64
CA SER A 109 -1.19 14.42 5.84
C SER A 109 -1.47 15.77 6.49
N GLN A 110 -0.44 16.61 6.65
CA GLN A 110 -0.58 17.98 7.17
C GLN A 110 -1.44 18.85 6.25
N ILE A 111 -1.26 18.76 4.92
CA ILE A 111 -2.10 19.45 3.94
C ILE A 111 -3.57 19.04 4.10
N ASN A 112 -3.86 17.74 4.33
CA ASN A 112 -5.22 17.25 4.53
C ASN A 112 -5.83 17.71 5.87
N GLU A 113 -5.03 17.77 6.94
CA GLU A 113 -5.49 18.34 8.21
C GLU A 113 -5.85 19.83 8.04
N TYR A 114 -4.97 20.61 7.43
CA TYR A 114 -5.19 22.05 7.22
C TYR A 114 -6.34 22.31 6.25
N HIS A 115 -6.51 21.44 5.25
CA HIS A 115 -7.68 21.41 4.39
C HIS A 115 -8.96 21.31 5.21
N ASP A 116 -9.06 20.31 6.08
CA ASP A 116 -10.28 20.08 6.85
C ASP A 116 -10.55 21.26 7.79
N LEU A 117 -9.54 21.71 8.55
CA LEU A 117 -9.66 22.88 9.43
C LEU A 117 -10.17 24.11 8.66
N TYR A 118 -9.63 24.36 7.47
CA TYR A 118 -10.05 25.49 6.65
C TYR A 118 -11.47 25.26 6.08
N VAL A 119 -11.74 24.12 5.46
CA VAL A 119 -13.03 23.85 4.81
C VAL A 119 -14.20 23.77 5.80
N TYR A 120 -13.94 23.38 7.05
CA TYR A 120 -14.92 23.35 8.14
C TYR A 120 -15.03 24.66 8.93
N TYR A 121 -14.45 25.76 8.45
CA TYR A 121 -14.50 27.07 9.11
C TYR A 121 -13.90 27.08 10.54
N ILE A 122 -12.97 26.17 10.83
CA ILE A 122 -12.27 26.13 12.13
C ILE A 122 -11.15 27.18 12.15
N ILE A 123 -10.46 27.34 11.02
CA ILE A 123 -9.41 28.36 10.84
C ILE A 123 -9.74 29.28 9.64
N GLU A 124 -9.20 30.49 9.68
CA GLU A 124 -9.36 31.48 8.60
C GLU A 124 -8.25 31.39 7.56
N PHE A 125 -8.42 32.07 6.42
CA PHE A 125 -7.48 32.03 5.29
C PHE A 125 -6.03 32.33 5.71
N ASN A 126 -5.81 33.40 6.49
CA ASN A 126 -4.47 33.80 6.92
C ASN A 126 -3.80 32.70 7.76
N GLU A 127 -4.54 32.09 8.68
CA GLU A 127 -4.01 31.01 9.53
C GLU A 127 -3.70 29.74 8.72
N ALA A 128 -4.58 29.37 7.78
CA ALA A 128 -4.31 28.27 6.86
C ALA A 128 -3.10 28.55 5.96
N GLN A 129 -2.92 29.81 5.53
CA GLN A 129 -1.80 30.21 4.68
C GLN A 129 -0.48 30.16 5.45
N ASP A 130 -0.45 30.64 6.69
CA ASP A 130 0.73 30.59 7.55
C ASP A 130 1.16 29.14 7.81
N LYS A 131 0.20 28.27 8.16
CA LYS A 131 0.43 26.82 8.35
C LYS A 131 0.97 26.12 7.11
N LEU A 132 0.45 26.44 5.91
CA LEU A 132 0.98 25.90 4.65
C LEU A 132 2.37 26.46 4.31
N GLY A 133 2.67 27.68 4.77
CA GLY A 133 3.99 28.31 4.60
C GLY A 133 5.09 27.58 5.38
N GLU A 134 4.78 27.06 6.57
CA GLU A 134 5.71 26.25 7.38
C GLU A 134 6.14 24.96 6.67
N LEU A 135 5.33 24.46 5.74
CA LEU A 135 5.61 23.26 4.94
C LEU A 135 6.57 23.52 3.76
N ASN A 136 7.06 24.77 3.59
CA ASN A 136 7.97 25.17 2.51
C ASN A 136 7.50 24.77 1.10
N LEU A 137 6.18 24.75 0.88
CA LEU A 137 5.60 24.40 -0.40
C LEU A 137 5.84 25.51 -1.43
N PRO A 138 6.00 25.19 -2.72
CA PRO A 138 6.02 26.19 -3.78
C PRO A 138 4.74 27.05 -3.75
N ALA A 139 4.87 28.37 -3.87
CA ALA A 139 3.74 29.30 -3.80
C ALA A 139 2.59 28.92 -4.75
N GLU A 140 2.91 28.48 -5.98
CA GLU A 140 1.92 28.03 -6.95
C GLU A 140 1.13 26.80 -6.48
N ARG A 141 1.74 25.90 -5.69
CA ARG A 141 1.06 24.74 -5.09
C ARG A 141 0.06 25.21 -4.03
N VAL A 142 0.46 26.15 -3.18
CA VAL A 142 -0.42 26.75 -2.15
C VAL A 142 -1.63 27.43 -2.79
N GLU A 143 -1.42 28.22 -3.85
CA GLU A 143 -2.52 28.85 -4.58
C GLU A 143 -3.49 27.82 -5.19
N ARG A 144 -2.99 26.71 -5.75
CA ARG A 144 -3.85 25.64 -6.27
C ARG A 144 -4.68 24.97 -5.17
N LEU A 145 -4.11 24.76 -3.99
CA LEU A 145 -4.82 24.22 -2.84
C LEU A 145 -5.99 25.13 -2.44
N PHE A 146 -5.73 26.41 -2.20
CA PHE A 146 -6.78 27.37 -1.83
C PHE A 146 -7.89 27.48 -2.89
N ARG A 147 -7.55 27.50 -4.19
CA ARG A 147 -8.58 27.50 -5.25
C ARG A 147 -9.55 26.32 -5.12
N LYS A 148 -9.05 25.13 -4.78
CA LYS A 148 -9.89 23.93 -4.56
C LYS A 148 -10.67 24.06 -3.26
N TRP A 149 -10.00 24.44 -2.18
CA TRP A 149 -10.59 24.48 -0.84
C TRP A 149 -11.68 25.55 -0.72
N ASP A 150 -11.54 26.70 -1.37
CA ASP A 150 -12.55 27.76 -1.40
C ASP A 150 -13.84 27.34 -2.10
N ILE A 151 -13.75 26.46 -3.11
CA ILE A 151 -14.91 25.87 -3.76
C ILE A 151 -15.64 24.96 -2.77
N GLU A 152 -14.89 24.11 -2.06
CA GLU A 152 -15.45 23.18 -1.09
C GLU A 152 -16.03 23.89 0.14
N ARG A 153 -15.28 24.82 0.73
CA ARG A 153 -15.69 25.64 1.87
C ARG A 153 -16.99 26.39 1.57
N ARG A 154 -17.13 26.99 0.39
CA ARG A 154 -18.40 27.63 -0.04
C ARG A 154 -19.54 26.65 -0.22
N ALA A 155 -19.26 25.45 -0.75
CA ALA A 155 -20.29 24.41 -0.87
C ALA A 155 -20.78 23.91 0.50
N ARG A 156 -19.92 23.98 1.53
CA ARG A 156 -20.23 23.59 2.91
C ARG A 156 -20.79 24.72 3.78
N ALA A 157 -20.66 25.98 3.38
CA ALA A 157 -21.25 27.12 4.08
C ALA A 157 -22.73 26.82 4.34
N SER A 158 -23.08 26.63 5.60
CA SER A 158 -24.24 25.86 6.05
C SER A 158 -25.54 26.21 5.32
N LYS A 159 -26.05 25.27 4.51
CA LYS A 159 -27.45 25.31 4.10
C LYS A 159 -28.31 25.00 5.32
N PRO A 160 -29.34 25.80 5.64
CA PRO A 160 -30.27 25.44 6.69
C PRO A 160 -30.85 24.06 6.40
N THR A 161 -30.92 23.21 7.41
CA THR A 161 -31.56 21.90 7.32
C THR A 161 -33.02 22.07 6.89
N LYS A 162 -33.63 21.01 6.37
CA LYS A 162 -35.07 20.99 6.07
C LYS A 162 -35.92 21.52 7.23
N SER A 163 -35.59 21.12 8.46
CA SER A 163 -36.32 21.52 9.67
C SER A 163 -36.18 23.01 9.98
N GLU A 164 -34.99 23.58 9.77
CA GLU A 164 -34.75 25.01 9.88
C GLU A 164 -35.45 25.79 8.78
N LEU A 165 -35.39 25.33 7.53
CA LEU A 165 -36.12 25.93 6.40
C LEU A 165 -37.64 25.94 6.64
N MET A 166 -38.21 24.84 7.17
CA MET A 166 -39.62 24.79 7.56
C MET A 166 -39.93 25.79 8.68
N THR A 167 -39.03 25.92 9.65
CA THR A 167 -39.17 26.89 10.74
C THR A 167 -39.13 28.33 10.21
N PHE A 168 -38.19 28.64 9.33
CA PHE A 168 -38.07 29.96 8.69
C PHE A 168 -39.28 30.28 7.83
N LEU A 169 -39.82 29.30 7.09
CA LEU A 169 -41.03 29.48 6.28
C LEU A 169 -42.28 29.71 7.14
N ARG A 170 -42.42 28.98 8.26
CA ARG A 170 -43.54 29.14 9.21
C ARG A 170 -43.48 30.48 9.93
N LYS A 171 -42.28 30.92 10.34
CA LYS A 171 -42.06 32.24 10.98
C LYS A 171 -42.10 33.41 10.00
N GLY A 172 -42.18 33.15 8.69
CA GLY A 172 -42.19 34.18 7.65
C GLY A 172 -40.82 34.83 7.39
N THR A 173 -39.74 34.28 7.96
CA THR A 173 -38.36 34.71 7.72
C THR A 173 -37.96 34.54 6.25
N ILE A 174 -38.46 33.48 5.59
CA ILE A 174 -38.33 33.24 4.16
C ILE A 174 -39.70 33.05 3.50
N LYS A 175 -39.81 33.38 2.22
CA LYS A 175 -41.04 33.18 1.42
C LYS A 175 -41.02 31.82 0.72
N GLN A 176 -42.18 31.36 0.26
CA GLN A 176 -42.34 30.08 -0.43
C GLN A 176 -41.38 29.89 -1.64
N PRO A 177 -41.12 30.88 -2.51
CA PRO A 177 -40.15 30.72 -3.60
C PRO A 177 -38.74 30.39 -3.10
N VAL A 178 -38.27 31.10 -2.06
CA VAL A 178 -36.95 30.88 -1.43
C VAL A 178 -36.90 29.51 -0.77
N PHE A 179 -37.98 29.09 -0.09
CA PHE A 179 -38.06 27.74 0.48
C PHE A 179 -37.95 26.64 -0.58
N ILE A 180 -38.60 26.80 -1.74
CA ILE A 180 -38.53 25.80 -2.83
C ILE A 180 -37.10 25.71 -3.38
N GLU A 181 -36.44 26.85 -3.60
CA GLU A 181 -35.07 26.93 -4.10
C GLU A 181 -34.08 26.26 -3.13
N GLU A 182 -34.15 26.59 -1.84
CA GLU A 182 -33.28 25.99 -0.82
C GLU A 182 -33.51 24.48 -0.67
N MET A 183 -34.78 24.03 -0.70
CA MET A 183 -35.12 22.61 -0.63
C MET A 183 -34.63 21.82 -1.87
N LYS A 184 -34.63 22.43 -3.07
CA LYS A 184 -33.97 21.87 -4.25
C LYS A 184 -32.45 21.81 -4.07
N GLY A 185 -31.88 22.84 -3.44
CA GLY A 185 -30.48 22.88 -3.02
C GLY A 185 -30.09 21.77 -2.04
N LEU A 186 -31.05 21.20 -1.30
CA LEU A 186 -30.93 20.01 -0.46
C LEU A 186 -31.33 18.69 -1.18
N ARG A 187 -31.52 18.74 -2.51
CA ARG A 187 -31.89 17.61 -3.39
C ARG A 187 -33.30 17.01 -3.16
N TYR A 188 -34.24 17.76 -2.60
CA TYR A 188 -35.65 17.33 -2.56
C TYR A 188 -36.32 17.53 -3.93
N SER A 189 -37.13 16.56 -4.35
CA SER A 189 -37.92 16.66 -5.59
C SER A 189 -39.15 17.57 -5.41
N ASP A 190 -39.64 18.16 -6.50
CA ASP A 190 -40.83 19.03 -6.49
C ASP A 190 -42.04 18.38 -5.83
N LYS A 191 -42.20 17.06 -6.00
CA LYS A 191 -43.25 16.25 -5.35
C LYS A 191 -43.19 16.37 -3.82
N TYR A 192 -42.01 16.14 -3.22
CA TYR A 192 -41.85 16.15 -1.77
C TYR A 192 -41.87 17.57 -1.21
N ILE A 193 -41.31 18.54 -1.94
CA ILE A 193 -41.41 19.97 -1.58
C ILE A 193 -42.88 20.39 -1.49
N GLY A 194 -43.71 19.95 -2.45
CA GLY A 194 -45.15 20.18 -2.44
C GLY A 194 -45.87 19.60 -1.22
N TRP A 195 -45.41 18.47 -0.68
CA TRP A 195 -45.97 17.92 0.57
C TRP A 195 -45.63 18.79 1.78
N TYR A 196 -44.38 19.24 1.90
CA TYR A 196 -43.97 20.14 2.98
C TYR A 196 -44.69 21.48 2.95
N LEU A 197 -44.95 22.02 1.75
CA LEU A 197 -45.72 23.26 1.59
C LEU A 197 -47.20 23.12 1.98
N LYS A 198 -47.79 21.94 1.77
CA LYS A 198 -49.18 21.63 2.20
C LYS A 198 -49.29 21.36 3.70
N ALA A 199 -48.20 20.93 4.33
CA ALA A 199 -48.10 20.66 5.77
C ALA A 199 -47.64 21.89 6.59
N LYS A 200 -47.59 23.07 5.98
CA LYS A 200 -47.14 24.32 6.58
C LYS A 200 -48.11 24.79 7.67
#